data_AF-A0A1V5H3T6-F1
#
_entry.id   AF-A0A1V5H3T6-F1
#
_cell.length_a   1.000
_cell.length_b   1.000
_cell.length_c   1.000
_cell.angle_alpha   90.00
_cell.angle_beta   90.00
_cell.angle_gamma   90.00
#
_symmetry.space_group_name_H-M   'P 1'
#
loop_
_entity.id
_entity.type
_entity.pdbx_description
1 polymer ?
#
loop_
_entity_poly.entity_id
_entity_poly.type
_entity_poly.pdbx_seq_one_letter_code
_entity_poly.pdbx_strand_id
1 'polypeptide(L)'
;MDPTGLLLLIQVIVLAVLLGVVVFFILADRKKKPVPSALDDLRDVIQQTQDLSGNFQEQIQIKVELVNRVLTELDDKIREARLVMEGLEKTYISARQAKDYTSSDVQKLFSGGYGPEDISRITGIPLGEVQLMIKMKNQDSV
;
A
#
# COMPACT_ATOMS: atom_id res chain seq x y z
N MET A 1 -86.71 -32.36 39.95
CA MET A 1 -85.51 -32.05 39.15
C MET A 1 -84.32 -32.33 40.03
N ASP A 2 -83.58 -33.39 39.72
CA ASP A 2 -82.49 -33.89 40.56
C ASP A 2 -81.29 -32.94 40.54
N PRO A 3 -80.97 -32.28 41.67
CA PRO A 3 -79.92 -31.26 41.73
C PRO A 3 -78.54 -31.84 41.38
N THR A 4 -78.34 -33.13 41.63
CA THR A 4 -77.13 -33.88 41.31
C THR A 4 -76.90 -34.01 39.80
N GLY A 5 -77.96 -34.19 39.02
CA GLY A 5 -77.86 -34.26 37.56
C GLY A 5 -77.51 -32.90 36.93
N LEU A 6 -78.01 -31.82 37.53
CA LEU A 6 -77.71 -30.45 37.10
C LEU A 6 -76.26 -30.07 37.38
N LEU A 7 -75.72 -30.47 38.54
CA LEU A 7 -74.31 -30.24 38.90
C LEU A 7 -73.35 -31.00 37.97
N LEU A 8 -73.65 -32.26 37.65
CA LEU A 8 -72.84 -33.05 36.71
C LEU A 8 -72.85 -32.45 35.30
N LEU A 9 -74.01 -31.99 34.83
CA LEU A 9 -74.13 -31.38 33.50
C LEU A 9 -73.32 -30.08 33.42
N ILE A 10 -73.39 -29.22 34.44
CA ILE A 10 -72.58 -28.00 34.53
C ILE A 10 -71.09 -28.34 34.53
N GLN A 11 -70.68 -29.35 35.29
CA GLN A 11 -69.27 -29.75 35.38
C GLN A 11 -68.72 -30.25 34.03
N VAL A 12 -69.52 -31.01 33.27
CA VAL A 12 -69.15 -31.46 31.92
C VAL A 12 -69.02 -30.27 30.96
N ILE A 13 -69.94 -29.31 31.02
CA ILE A 13 -69.89 -28.10 30.19
C ILE A 13 -68.63 -27.29 30.51
N VAL A 14 -68.34 -27.04 31.78
CA VAL A 14 -67.16 -26.29 32.21
C VAL A 14 -65.87 -26.98 31.75
N LEU A 15 -65.78 -28.31 31.90
CA LEU A 15 -64.64 -29.08 31.44
C LEU A 15 -64.45 -28.99 29.92
N ALA A 16 -65.55 -29.11 29.16
CA ALA A 16 -65.52 -29.01 27.70
C ALA A 16 -65.07 -27.63 27.22
N VAL A 17 -65.55 -26.56 27.87
CA VAL A 17 -65.13 -25.18 27.57
C VAL A 17 -63.64 -25.00 27.87
N LEU A 18 -63.17 -25.50 29.02
CA LEU A 18 -61.77 -25.36 29.43
C LEU A 18 -60.83 -26.12 28.49
N LEU A 19 -61.19 -27.35 28.10
CA LEU A 19 -60.48 -28.11 27.08
C LEU A 19 -60.46 -27.37 25.73
N GLY A 20 -61.60 -26.82 25.32
CA GLY A 20 -61.72 -26.04 24.09
C GLY A 20 -60.79 -24.82 24.09
N VAL A 21 -60.72 -24.09 25.20
CA VAL A 21 -59.82 -22.93 25.36
C VAL A 21 -58.36 -23.37 25.30
N VAL A 22 -57.98 -24.46 25.98
CA VAL A 22 -56.60 -24.97 25.95
C VAL A 22 -56.21 -25.40 24.54
N VAL A 23 -57.06 -26.14 23.83
CA VAL A 23 -56.80 -26.56 22.44
C VAL A 23 -56.74 -25.35 21.50
N PHE A 24 -57.64 -24.38 21.67
CA PHE A 24 -57.61 -23.12 20.93
C PHE A 24 -56.32 -22.36 21.18
N PHE A 25 -55.85 -22.28 22.43
CA PHE A 25 -54.60 -21.61 22.78
C PHE A 25 -53.40 -22.32 22.18
N ILE A 26 -53.34 -23.66 22.24
CA ILE A 26 -52.28 -24.46 21.61
C ILE A 26 -52.28 -24.28 20.08
N LEU A 27 -53.45 -24.25 19.44
CA LEU A 27 -53.57 -24.01 17.99
C LEU A 27 -53.20 -22.57 17.61
N ALA A 28 -53.60 -21.58 18.43
CA ALA A 28 -53.26 -20.18 18.24
C ALA A 28 -51.77 -19.92 18.47
N ASP A 29 -51.16 -20.59 19.45
CA ASP A 29 -49.73 -20.51 19.75
C ASP A 29 -48.90 -21.27 18.72
N ARG A 30 -49.40 -22.41 18.19
CA ARG A 30 -48.79 -23.05 17.00
C ARG A 30 -48.80 -22.17 15.76
N LYS A 31 -49.80 -21.27 15.59
CA LYS A 31 -49.80 -20.28 14.51
C LYS A 31 -48.76 -19.17 14.74
N LYS A 32 -48.44 -18.87 16.00
CA LYS A 32 -47.28 -18.07 16.37
C LYS A 32 -46.04 -18.96 16.36
N LYS A 33 -45.63 -19.41 15.16
CA LYS A 33 -44.34 -20.09 14.98
C LYS A 33 -43.26 -19.29 15.74
N PRO A 34 -42.62 -19.87 16.76
CA PRO A 34 -41.45 -19.24 17.31
C PRO A 34 -40.35 -19.40 16.26
N VAL A 35 -39.60 -18.33 16.01
CA VAL A 35 -38.27 -18.37 15.40
C VAL A 35 -38.07 -18.54 13.87
N PRO A 36 -39.02 -18.32 12.92
CA PRO A 36 -38.63 -18.24 11.50
C PRO A 36 -37.85 -16.96 11.18
N SER A 37 -38.32 -15.80 11.69
CA SER A 37 -37.75 -14.50 11.33
C SER A 37 -36.31 -14.31 11.78
N ALA A 38 -35.98 -14.66 13.04
CA ALA A 38 -34.63 -14.46 13.54
C ALA A 38 -33.60 -15.37 12.84
N LEU A 39 -33.99 -16.58 12.45
CA LEU A 39 -33.12 -17.50 11.70
C LEU A 39 -32.99 -17.09 10.23
N ASP A 40 -34.06 -16.56 9.62
CA ASP A 40 -34.01 -16.01 8.26
C ASP A 40 -33.17 -14.73 8.22
N ASP A 41 -33.29 -13.83 9.21
CA ASP A 41 -32.46 -12.63 9.31
C ASP A 41 -30.97 -12.99 9.53
N LEU A 42 -30.68 -13.98 10.37
CA LEU A 42 -29.33 -14.51 10.56
C LEU A 42 -28.77 -15.16 9.30
N ARG A 43 -29.61 -15.89 8.56
CA ARG A 43 -29.23 -16.49 7.28
C ARG A 43 -28.92 -15.41 6.26
N ASP A 44 -29.73 -14.36 6.20
CA ASP A 44 -29.55 -13.24 5.27
C ASP A 44 -28.26 -12.46 5.59
N VAL A 45 -27.97 -12.21 6.87
CA VAL A 45 -26.70 -11.60 7.31
C VAL A 45 -25.49 -12.49 7.01
N ILE A 46 -25.60 -13.81 7.21
CA ILE A 46 -24.53 -14.75 6.85
C ILE A 46 -24.30 -14.77 5.33
N GLN A 47 -25.36 -14.69 4.55
CA GLN A 47 -25.30 -14.71 3.09
C GLN A 47 -24.72 -13.40 2.53
N GLN A 48 -25.13 -12.25 3.09
CA GLN A 48 -24.50 -10.95 2.83
C GLN A 48 -23.02 -10.94 3.23
N THR A 49 -22.64 -11.63 4.31
CA THR A 49 -21.23 -11.75 4.72
C THR A 49 -20.43 -12.67 3.80
N GLN A 50 -21.03 -13.75 3.27
CA GLN A 50 -20.39 -14.64 2.30
C GLN A 50 -20.17 -13.97 0.95
N ASP A 51 -21.16 -13.23 0.43
CA ASP A 51 -21.02 -12.47 -0.82
C ASP A 51 -20.01 -11.32 -0.66
N LEU A 52 -19.97 -10.69 0.51
CA LEU A 52 -18.96 -9.68 0.82
C LEU A 52 -17.55 -10.29 0.92
N SER A 53 -17.42 -11.51 1.47
CA SER A 53 -16.15 -12.26 1.54
C SER A 53 -15.65 -12.67 0.15
N GLY A 54 -16.54 -13.07 -0.75
CA GLY A 54 -16.21 -13.36 -2.16
C GLY A 54 -15.68 -12.13 -2.89
N ASN A 55 -16.38 -11.01 -2.77
CA ASN A 55 -15.97 -9.73 -3.35
C ASN A 55 -14.71 -9.13 -2.69
N PHE A 56 -14.43 -9.45 -1.42
CA PHE A 56 -13.18 -9.05 -0.75
C PHE A 56 -11.99 -9.84 -1.26
N GLN A 57 -12.17 -11.14 -1.51
CA GLN A 57 -11.08 -12.00 -1.97
C GLN A 57 -10.67 -11.69 -3.42
N GLU A 58 -11.64 -11.36 -4.27
CA GLU A 58 -11.40 -10.86 -5.63
C GLU A 58 -10.70 -9.49 -5.64
N GLN A 59 -11.14 -8.55 -4.78
CA GLN A 59 -10.50 -7.23 -4.67
C GLN A 59 -9.07 -7.29 -4.11
N ILE A 60 -8.76 -8.23 -3.22
CA ILE A 60 -7.39 -8.39 -2.70
C ILE A 60 -6.47 -8.95 -3.79
N GLN A 61 -6.91 -9.92 -4.60
CA GLN A 61 -6.09 -10.44 -5.70
C GLN A 61 -5.77 -9.35 -6.74
N ILE A 62 -6.77 -8.56 -7.13
CA ILE A 62 -6.58 -7.47 -8.11
C ILE A 62 -5.61 -6.40 -7.56
N LYS A 63 -5.71 -6.04 -6.27
CA LYS A 63 -4.78 -5.08 -5.65
C LYS A 63 -3.35 -5.60 -5.57
N VAL A 64 -3.15 -6.89 -5.29
CA VAL A 64 -1.80 -7.50 -5.22
C VAL A 64 -1.15 -7.56 -6.61
N GLU A 65 -1.91 -7.90 -7.65
CA GLU A 65 -1.40 -7.94 -9.01
C GLU A 65 -0.99 -6.55 -9.53
N LEU A 66 -1.80 -5.52 -9.24
CA LEU A 66 -1.53 -4.16 -9.65
C LEU A 66 -0.29 -3.58 -8.93
N VAL A 67 -0.13 -3.86 -7.64
CA VAL A 67 1.06 -3.46 -6.87
C VAL A 67 2.31 -4.15 -7.40
N ASN A 68 2.27 -5.45 -7.69
CA ASN A 68 3.41 -6.17 -8.28
C ASN A 68 3.79 -5.61 -9.66
N ARG A 69 2.82 -5.24 -10.49
CA ARG A 69 3.08 -4.65 -11.81
C ARG A 69 3.75 -3.29 -11.70
N VAL A 70 3.24 -2.43 -10.80
CA VAL A 70 3.82 -1.11 -10.55
C VAL A 70 5.22 -1.20 -9.95
N LEU A 71 5.46 -2.14 -9.03
CA LEU A 71 6.80 -2.41 -8.48
C LEU A 71 7.78 -2.88 -9.56
N THR A 72 7.34 -3.77 -10.45
CA THR A 72 8.17 -4.24 -11.57
C THR A 72 8.54 -3.09 -12.52
N GLU A 73 7.57 -2.23 -12.85
CA GLU A 73 7.81 -1.08 -13.73
C GLU A 73 8.70 0.00 -13.08
N LEU A 74 8.58 0.18 -11.76
CA LEU A 74 9.48 1.03 -10.98
C LEU A 74 10.91 0.47 -10.93
N ASP A 75 11.07 -0.84 -10.71
CA ASP A 75 12.38 -1.49 -10.70
C ASP A 75 13.07 -1.40 -12.07
N ASP A 76 12.32 -1.57 -13.17
CA ASP A 76 12.84 -1.38 -14.53
C ASP A 76 13.28 0.07 -14.77
N LYS A 77 12.47 1.06 -14.35
CA LYS A 77 12.85 2.48 -14.45
C LYS A 77 14.05 2.84 -13.57
N ILE A 78 14.17 2.25 -12.38
CA ILE A 78 15.33 2.45 -11.50
C ILE A 78 16.59 1.86 -12.14
N ARG A 79 16.48 0.68 -12.75
CA ARG A 79 17.60 0.05 -13.46
C ARG A 79 18.00 0.86 -14.69
N GLU A 80 17.05 1.37 -15.46
CA GLU A 80 17.32 2.25 -16.61
C GLU A 80 17.99 3.56 -16.16
N ALA A 81 17.49 4.20 -15.11
CA ALA A 81 18.10 5.40 -14.55
C ALA A 81 19.54 5.16 -14.06
N ARG A 82 19.81 3.99 -13.46
CA ARG A 82 21.19 3.60 -13.08
C ARG A 82 22.10 3.41 -14.28
N LEU A 83 21.62 2.77 -15.35
CA LEU A 83 22.40 2.60 -16.59
C LEU A 83 22.71 3.94 -17.25
N VAL A 84 21.74 4.87 -17.25
CA VAL A 84 21.95 6.23 -17.75
C VAL A 84 22.94 6.98 -16.87
N MET A 85 22.86 6.87 -15.54
CA MET A 85 23.84 7.47 -14.63
C MET A 85 25.26 6.94 -14.87
N GLU A 86 25.43 5.62 -14.98
CA GLU A 86 26.75 5.02 -15.28
C GLU A 86 27.29 5.48 -16.64
N GLY A 87 26.43 5.60 -17.65
CA GLY A 87 26.79 6.14 -18.97
C GLY A 87 27.23 7.61 -18.89
N LEU A 88 26.52 8.42 -18.09
CA LEU A 88 26.85 9.82 -17.87
C LEU A 88 28.15 9.99 -17.09
N GLU A 89 28.40 9.16 -16.08
CA GLU A 89 29.63 9.17 -15.29
C GLU A 89 30.83 8.78 -16.14
N LYS A 90 30.72 7.73 -16.96
CA LYS A 90 31.76 7.36 -17.93
C LYS A 90 32.03 8.48 -18.93
N THR A 91 30.98 9.11 -19.45
CA THR A 91 31.10 10.24 -20.38
C THR A 91 31.74 11.45 -19.71
N TYR A 92 31.40 11.76 -18.47
CA TYR A 92 31.99 12.85 -17.70
C TYR A 92 33.47 12.60 -17.39
N ILE A 93 33.84 11.38 -17.00
CA ILE A 93 35.24 11.00 -16.76
C ILE A 93 36.04 11.07 -18.07
N SER A 94 35.51 10.54 -19.17
CA SER A 94 36.15 10.63 -20.50
C SER A 94 36.25 12.07 -21.01
N ALA A 95 35.24 12.91 -20.79
CA ALA A 95 35.27 14.32 -21.16
C ALA A 95 36.26 15.14 -20.32
N ARG A 96 36.44 14.77 -19.03
CA ARG A 96 37.45 15.37 -18.15
C ARG A 96 38.86 14.93 -18.52
N GLN A 97 39.05 13.67 -18.93
CA GLN A 97 40.33 13.15 -19.43
C GLN A 97 40.67 13.67 -20.82
N ALA A 98 39.69 13.97 -21.67
CA ALA A 98 39.90 14.46 -23.04
C ALA A 98 40.22 15.96 -23.13
N LYS A 99 40.14 16.71 -22.02
CA LYS A 99 40.51 18.12 -21.98
C LYS A 99 41.93 18.21 -21.41
N ASP A 100 42.91 18.09 -22.31
CA ASP A 100 44.33 18.28 -22.01
C ASP A 100 44.58 19.73 -21.56
N TYR A 101 44.37 19.99 -20.27
CA TYR A 101 44.70 21.28 -19.67
C TYR A 101 46.22 21.43 -19.64
N THR A 102 46.73 22.38 -20.42
CA THR A 102 48.17 22.63 -20.49
C THR A 102 48.65 23.48 -19.32
N SER A 103 49.95 23.46 -19.02
CA SER A 103 50.59 24.34 -18.02
C SER A 103 50.25 25.83 -18.26
N SER A 104 50.02 26.23 -19.52
CA SER A 104 49.63 27.60 -19.86
C SER A 104 48.21 27.97 -19.40
N ASP A 105 47.30 27.00 -19.34
CA ASP A 105 45.90 27.22 -18.94
C ASP A 105 45.76 27.24 -17.42
N VAL A 106 46.50 26.37 -16.73
CA VAL A 106 46.67 26.40 -15.26
C VAL A 106 47.17 27.77 -14.81
N GLN A 107 48.10 28.35 -15.57
CA GLN A 107 48.66 29.64 -15.26
C GLN A 107 47.71 30.81 -15.51
N LYS A 108 46.95 30.79 -16.62
CA LYS A 108 45.92 31.82 -16.87
C LYS A 108 44.88 31.83 -15.75
N LEU A 109 44.51 30.66 -15.24
CA LEU A 109 43.60 30.53 -14.10
C LEU A 109 44.22 31.09 -12.81
N PHE A 110 45.50 30.82 -12.55
CA PHE A 110 46.20 31.40 -11.40
C PHE A 110 46.33 32.92 -11.48
N SER A 111 46.67 33.46 -12.65
CA SER A 111 46.71 34.91 -12.90
C SER A 111 45.32 35.56 -12.84
N GLY A 112 44.24 34.79 -13.03
CA GLY A 112 42.86 35.21 -12.85
C GLY A 112 42.39 35.27 -11.39
N GLY A 113 43.28 34.96 -10.43
CA GLY A 113 42.98 35.04 -8.99
C GLY A 113 42.40 33.75 -8.38
N TYR A 114 42.38 32.64 -9.13
CA TYR A 114 41.93 31.36 -8.60
C TYR A 114 43.02 30.69 -7.74
N GLY A 115 42.61 30.12 -6.60
CA GLY A 115 43.51 29.39 -5.72
C GLY A 115 43.97 28.05 -6.34
N PRO A 116 45.14 27.50 -5.94
CA PRO A 116 45.63 26.22 -6.44
C PRO A 116 44.66 25.04 -6.23
N GLU A 117 43.86 25.09 -5.16
CA GLU A 117 42.83 24.09 -4.86
C GLU A 117 41.64 24.17 -5.82
N ASP A 118 41.24 25.40 -6.18
CA ASP A 118 40.17 25.65 -7.15
C ASP A 118 40.61 25.24 -8.55
N ILE A 119 41.86 25.55 -8.92
CA ILE A 119 42.43 25.16 -10.21
C ILE A 119 42.50 23.64 -10.33
N SER A 120 42.98 22.93 -9.29
CA SER A 120 42.96 21.46 -9.23
C SER A 120 41.55 20.88 -9.41
N ARG A 121 40.53 21.52 -8.82
CA ARG A 121 39.14 21.10 -9.00
C ARG A 121 38.64 21.32 -10.43
N ILE A 122 38.95 22.48 -11.02
CA ILE A 122 38.52 22.91 -12.36
C ILE A 122 39.21 22.11 -13.47
N THR A 123 40.52 21.92 -13.37
CA THR A 123 41.35 21.24 -14.39
C THR A 123 41.43 19.74 -14.18
N GLY A 124 41.22 19.25 -12.95
CA GLY A 124 41.39 17.85 -12.59
C GLY A 124 42.85 17.40 -12.47
N ILE A 125 43.79 18.34 -12.54
CA ILE A 125 45.21 18.09 -12.32
C ILE A 125 45.44 17.97 -10.79
N PRO A 126 46.22 16.99 -10.32
CA PRO A 126 46.55 16.84 -8.90
C PRO A 126 47.10 18.13 -8.29
N LEU A 127 46.68 18.44 -7.05
CA LEU A 127 47.08 19.67 -6.35
C LEU A 127 48.61 19.88 -6.33
N GLY A 128 49.38 18.80 -6.14
CA GLY A 128 50.84 18.86 -6.14
C GLY A 128 51.44 19.26 -7.50
N GLU A 129 50.83 18.84 -8.59
CA GLU A 129 51.27 19.14 -9.95
C GLU A 129 50.89 20.58 -10.35
N VAL A 130 49.70 21.05 -9.96
CA VAL A 130 49.30 22.46 -10.09
C VAL A 130 50.27 23.38 -9.34
N GLN A 131 50.62 23.05 -8.10
CA GLN A 131 51.60 23.81 -7.31
C GLN A 131 52.99 23.80 -7.95
N LEU A 132 53.40 22.68 -8.54
CA LEU A 132 54.69 22.56 -9.22
C LEU A 132 54.74 23.45 -10.48
N MET A 133 53.69 23.41 -11.30
CA MET A 133 53.57 24.23 -12.51
C MET A 133 53.59 25.74 -12.19
N ILE A 134 52.93 26.16 -11.11
CA ILE A 134 52.95 27.54 -10.64
C ILE A 134 54.34 27.94 -10.13
N LYS A 135 55.02 27.06 -9.36
CA LYS A 135 56.35 27.33 -8.80
C LYS A 135 57.46 27.38 -9.85
N MET A 136 57.45 26.48 -10.84
CA MET A 136 58.48 26.41 -11.87
C MET A 136 58.59 27.72 -12.66
N LYS A 137 57.46 28.35 -13.03
CA LYS A 137 57.53 29.65 -13.73
C LYS A 137 58.00 30.80 -12.83
N ASN A 138 57.63 30.82 -11.55
CA ASN A 138 58.17 31.84 -10.63
C ASN A 138 59.69 31.72 -10.45
N GLN A 139 60.26 30.56 -10.78
CA GLN A 139 61.70 30.31 -10.77
C GLN A 139 62.36 30.65 -12.12
N ASP A 140 61.63 30.52 -13.24
CA ASP A 140 62.07 30.94 -14.58
C ASP A 140 61.92 32.45 -14.85
N SER A 141 61.37 33.23 -13.91
CA SER A 141 61.21 34.69 -14.01
C SER A 141 62.13 35.50 -13.07
N VAL A 142 63.24 34.89 -12.66
CA VAL A 142 64.38 35.54 -11.99
C VAL A 142 65.60 35.53 -12.90
#